data_AF-A0AAU5Z6F3-F1
#
_entry.id   AF-A0AAU5Z6F3-F1
#
_cell.length_a   1.000
_cell.length_b   1.000
_cell.length_c   1.000
_cell.angle_alpha   90.00
_cell.angle_beta   90.00
_cell.angle_gamma   90.00
#
_symmetry.space_group_name_H-M   'P 1'
#
loop_
_entity.id
_entity.type
_entity.pdbx_description
1 polymer ?
#
loop_
_entity_poly.entity_id
_entity_poly.type
_entity_poly.pdbx_seq_one_letter_code
_entity_poly.pdbx_strand_id
1 'polypeptide(L)' 'MTSQYLERLARSDRLDAWKPGELTEALAAVENLVTLSRQPPGEPRVLNLRLAIYRRRLRYELDQRADRDEDAGEP' A
#
# COMPACT_ATOMS: atom_id res chain seq x y z
N MET A 1 -11.97 7.05 4.94
CA MET A 1 -11.54 5.75 4.38
C MET A 1 -10.04 5.50 4.59
N THR A 2 -9.16 6.48 4.39
CA THR A 2 -7.70 6.39 4.64
C THR A 2 -7.33 5.76 5.99
N SER A 3 -8.00 6.14 7.09
CA SER A 3 -7.75 5.55 8.43
C SER A 3 -8.02 4.05 8.48
N GLN A 4 -9.08 3.57 7.81
CA GLN A 4 -9.45 2.16 7.82
C GLN A 4 -8.41 1.29 7.11
N TYR A 5 -7.88 1.74 5.97
CA TYR A 5 -6.82 1.01 5.27
C TYR A 5 -5.52 0.99 6.08
N LEU A 6 -5.15 2.11 6.71
CA LEU A 6 -3.96 2.17 7.57
C LEU A 6 -4.09 1.31 8.83
N GLU A 7 -5.27 1.26 9.44
CA GLU A 7 -5.54 0.40 10.60
C GLU A 7 -5.40 -1.07 10.24
N ARG A 8 -5.97 -1.49 9.09
CA ARG A 8 -5.84 -2.86 8.59
C ARG A 8 -4.38 -3.19 8.26
N LEU A 9 -3.65 -2.27 7.63
CA LEU A 9 -2.20 -2.41 7.37
C LEU A 9 -1.39 -2.50 8.67
N ALA A 10 -1.73 -1.69 9.69
CA ALA A 10 -1.08 -1.72 10.99
C ALA A 10 -1.37 -3.01 11.77
N ARG A 11 -2.55 -3.61 11.58
CA ARG A 11 -2.90 -4.95 12.08
C ARG A 11 -2.23 -6.07 11.28
N SER A 12 -1.50 -5.74 10.23
CA SER A 12 -0.88 -6.72 9.33
C SER A 12 -1.90 -7.66 8.68
N ASP A 13 -3.09 -7.16 8.38
CA ASP A 13 -4.10 -7.90 7.62
C ASP A 13 -3.46 -8.54 6.38
N ARG A 14 -3.96 -9.73 6.01
CA ARG A 14 -3.49 -10.41 4.81
C ARG A 14 -4.05 -9.71 3.57
N LEU A 15 -3.17 -9.33 2.64
CA LEU A 15 -3.54 -8.51 1.48
C LEU A 15 -4.18 -9.33 0.36
N ASP A 16 -3.89 -10.63 0.29
CA ASP A 16 -4.53 -11.63 -0.58
C ASP A 16 -6.07 -11.60 -0.46
N ALA A 17 -6.59 -11.33 0.74
CA ALA A 17 -8.02 -11.21 1.01
C ALA A 17 -8.67 -9.89 0.55
N TRP A 18 -7.88 -8.91 0.11
CA TRP A 18 -8.38 -7.59 -0.30
C TRP A 18 -8.69 -7.59 -1.79
N LYS A 19 -9.72 -6.86 -2.20
CA LYS A 19 -10.02 -6.66 -3.62
C LYS A 19 -8.96 -5.78 -4.28
N PRO A 20 -8.69 -5.94 -5.59
CA PRO A 20 -7.75 -5.08 -6.32
C PRO A 20 -8.06 -3.59 -6.16
N GLY A 21 -9.34 -3.20 -6.18
CA GLY A 21 -9.77 -1.82 -5.94
C GLY A 21 -9.40 -1.30 -4.55
N GLU A 22 -9.54 -2.13 -3.50
CA GLU A 22 -9.13 -1.76 -2.13
C GLU A 22 -7.61 -1.57 -2.03
N LEU A 23 -6.82 -2.40 -2.74
CA LEU A 23 -5.36 -2.28 -2.77
C LEU A 23 -4.93 -0.98 -3.45
N THR A 24 -5.54 -0.63 -4.57
CA THR A 24 -5.27 0.63 -5.30
C THR A 24 -5.64 1.85 -4.46
N GLU A 25 -6.81 1.83 -3.80
CA GLU A 25 -7.23 2.91 -2.91
C GLU A 25 -6.30 3.05 -1.70
N ALA A 26 -5.90 1.93 -1.09
CA ALA A 26 -4.95 1.93 0.02
C ALA A 26 -3.57 2.46 -0.40
N LEU A 27 -3.11 2.12 -1.61
CA LEU A 27 -1.85 2.64 -2.15
C LEU A 27 -1.93 4.16 -2.35
N ALA A 28 -2.99 4.66 -2.97
CA ALA A 28 -3.20 6.10 -3.15
C ALA A 28 -3.25 6.85 -1.81
N ALA A 29 -3.92 6.26 -0.80
CA ALA A 29 -3.96 6.80 0.56
C ALA A 29 -2.56 6.91 1.20
N VAL A 30 -1.73 5.87 1.07
CA VAL A 30 -0.34 5.88 1.58
C VAL A 30 0.51 6.89 0.83
N GLU A 31 0.41 6.99 -0.49
CA GLU A 31 1.19 7.94 -1.29
C GLU A 31 0.83 9.40 -1.00
N ASN A 32 -0.46 9.69 -0.78
CA ASN A 32 -0.90 11.01 -0.34
C ASN A 32 -0.29 11.36 1.02
N LEU A 33 -0.28 10.43 1.97
CA LEU A 33 0.34 10.66 3.28
C LEU A 33 1.85 10.87 3.21
N VAL A 34 2.56 10.12 2.35
CA VAL A 34 3.99 10.34 2.10
C VAL A 34 4.26 11.73 1.50
N THR A 35 3.37 12.19 0.63
CA THR A 35 3.47 13.52 0.03
C THR A 35 3.22 14.62 1.06
N LEU A 36 2.21 14.43 1.92
CA LEU A 36 1.89 15.33 3.02
C LEU A 36 2.95 15.31 4.13
N SER A 37 3.64 14.18 4.33
CA SER A 37 4.68 14.00 5.36
C SER A 37 6.08 14.45 4.93
N ARG A 38 6.22 15.09 3.76
CA ARG A 38 7.43 15.83 3.39
C ARG A 38 7.58 17.07 4.27
N GLN A 39 7.89 16.86 5.54
CA GLN A 39 8.22 17.89 6.52
C GLN A 39 9.68 18.34 6.37
N PRO A 40 10.01 19.56 6.87
CA PRO A 40 11.37 20.08 6.87
C PRO A 40 12.34 19.16 7.64
N PRO A 41 13.63 19.17 7.30
CA PRO A 41 14.63 18.29 7.91
C PRO A 41 14.68 18.48 9.43
N GLY A 42 14.34 17.45 10.21
CA GLY A 42 14.41 17.47 11.68
C GLY A 42 13.44 16.54 12.42
N GLU A 43 12.35 16.12 11.79
CA GLU A 43 11.24 15.39 12.45
C GLU A 43 11.13 13.89 12.08
N PRO A 44 10.44 13.07 12.91
CA PRO A 44 10.81 11.67 13.15
C PRO A 44 10.58 10.71 11.96
N ARG A 45 11.65 9.96 11.64
CA ARG A 45 11.77 9.00 10.52
C ARG A 45 10.85 7.77 10.60
N VAL A 46 10.30 7.46 11.77
CA VAL A 46 9.57 6.19 12.02
C VAL A 46 8.26 6.13 11.24
N LEU A 47 7.51 7.24 11.14
CA LEU A 47 6.28 7.28 10.35
C LEU A 47 6.58 7.11 8.85
N ASN A 48 7.64 7.76 8.37
CA ASN A 48 8.10 7.63 6.98
C ASN A 48 8.55 6.19 6.65
N LEU A 49 9.20 5.49 7.59
CA LEU A 49 9.57 4.09 7.40
C LEU A 49 8.35 3.17 7.30
N ARG A 50 7.34 3.35 8.18
CA ARG A 50 6.11 2.56 8.13
C ARG A 50 5.34 2.78 6.82
N LEU A 51 5.20 4.03 6.39
CA LEU A 51 4.56 4.35 5.12
C LEU A 51 5.32 3.75 3.92
N ALA A 52 6.66 3.76 3.96
CA ALA A 52 7.48 3.12 2.92
C ALA A 52 7.28 1.59 2.88
N ILE A 53 7.18 0.94 4.04
CA ILE A 53 6.89 -0.51 4.14
C ILE A 53 5.51 -0.81 3.56
N TYR A 54 4.48 -0.05 3.94
CA TYR A 54 3.12 -0.23 3.42
C TYR A 54 3.06 -0.04 1.91
N ARG A 55 3.70 1.02 1.39
CA ARG A 55 3.77 1.29 -0.06
C ARG A 55 4.39 0.13 -0.82
N ARG A 56 5.52 -0.39 -0.33
CA ARG A 56 6.21 -1.53 -0.98
C ARG A 56 5.34 -2.78 -1.00
N ARG A 57 4.69 -3.09 0.13
CA ARG A 57 3.87 -4.30 0.27
C ARG A 57 2.62 -4.25 -0.63
N LEU A 58 1.97 -3.08 -0.72
CA LEU A 58 0.81 -2.88 -1.60
C LEU A 58 1.18 -2.99 -3.08
N ARG A 59 2.29 -2.37 -3.50
CA ARG A 59 2.78 -2.47 -4.89
C ARG A 59 3.11 -3.92 -5.26
N TYR A 60 3.85 -4.62 -4.41
CA TYR A 60 4.17 -6.02 -4.64
C TYR A 60 2.93 -6.90 -4.85
N GLU A 61 1.88 -6.68 -4.06
CA GLU A 61 0.64 -7.45 -4.18
C GLU A 61 -0.15 -7.10 -5.47
N LEU A 62 -0.15 -5.83 -5.88
CA LEU A 62 -0.76 -5.41 -7.15
C LEU A 62 0.01 -5.96 -8.35
N ASP A 63 1.34 -5.89 -8.33
CA ASP A 63 2.21 -6.38 -9.38
C ASP A 63 2.04 -7.91 -9.53
N GLN A 64 2.05 -8.67 -8.42
CA GLN A 64 1.84 -10.13 -8.45
C GLN A 64 0.50 -10.53 -9.09
N ARG A 65 -0.54 -9.71 -8.92
CA ARG A 65 -1.86 -10.00 -9.48
C ARG A 65 -1.96 -9.64 -10.96
N ALA A 66 -1.30 -8.57 -11.39
CA ALA A 66 -1.17 -8.26 -12.81
C ALA A 66 -0.47 -9.41 -13.55
N ASP A 67 0.63 -9.93 -12.99
CA ASP A 67 1.36 -11.06 -13.58
C ASP A 67 0.49 -12.34 -13.64
N ARG A 68 -0.34 -12.60 -12.61
CA ARG A 68 -1.25 -13.77 -12.59
C ARG A 68 -2.41 -13.67 -13.58
N ASP A 69 -2.92 -12.46 -13.80
CA ASP A 69 -3.99 -12.23 -14.77
C ASP A 69 -3.46 -12.37 -16.21
N GLU A 70 -2.17 -12.06 -16.46
CA GLU A 70 -1.49 -12.33 -17.73
C GLU A 70 -1.26 -13.84 -17.98
N ASP A 71 -0.79 -14.59 -16.97
CA ASP A 71 -0.57 -16.05 -17.09
C ASP A 71 -1.88 -16.85 -17.30
N ALA A 72 -3.02 -16.35 -16.81
CA ALA A 72 -4.33 -16.98 -17.02
C ALA A 72 -4.93 -16.72 -18.43
N GLY A 73 -4.27 -15.89 -19.24
CA GLY A 73 -4.70 -15.47 -20.57
C GLY A 73 -4.06 -16.22 -21.74
N GLU A 74 -3.13 -17.15 -21.51
CA GLU A 74 -2.53 -17.96 -22.59
C GLU A 74 -3.44 -19.15 -22.98
N PRO A 75 -3.84 -19.26 -24.27
CA PRO A 75 -4.68 -20.36 -24.78
C PRO A 75 -3.93 -21.67 -25.06
#